data_AF-A0A9N9GSX4-F1
#
_entry.id   AF-A0A9N9GSX4-F1
#
_cell.length_a   1.000
_cell.length_b   1.000
_cell.length_c   1.000
_cell.angle_alpha   90.00
_cell.angle_beta   90.00
_cell.angle_gamma   90.00
#
_symmetry.space_group_name_H-M   'P 1'
#
loop_
_entity.id
_entity.type
_entity.pdbx_description
1 polymer ?
#
loop_
_entity_poly.entity_id
_entity_poly.type
_entity_poly.pdbx_seq_one_letter_code
_entity_poly.pdbx_strand_id
1 'polypeptide(L)'
;MVQQGKGSSIESKVQNVTPTLPHLVDLSAKCTLIKQLTSEILQKAEKNQNFSSDPSTDGIKSQLASSFIQLRSLNRKSNLEKNSGKFATQEAKLAMDKIHLQLQDLNYMKNYLQREIRKCRSFRSIYQKVPLLSEEEFLKNASDELTAQLPKGATKRQQQHHRMLQRLNHEKEERLRLQEVLHNKLKRKMELGDSNLAKKSKIEQVHKEFETFLKEAIPLKKLLVTEEAEIKMETE
;
A
#
# COMPACT_ATOMS: atom_id res chain seq x y z
N MET A 1 -13.79 -13.78 11.17
CA MET A 1 -15.17 -13.24 11.04
C MET A 1 -15.54 -13.23 9.57
N VAL A 2 -16.12 -14.34 9.12
CA VAL A 2 -16.59 -14.51 7.74
C VAL A 2 -17.97 -13.86 7.66
N GLN A 3 -18.07 -12.69 7.03
CA GLN A 3 -19.38 -12.13 6.69
C GLN A 3 -19.89 -12.85 5.45
N GLN A 4 -20.83 -13.78 5.68
CA GLN A 4 -21.73 -14.29 4.65
C GLN A 4 -22.48 -13.11 4.04
N GLY A 5 -22.10 -12.73 2.81
CA GLY A 5 -22.93 -11.91 1.96
C GLY A 5 -24.19 -12.68 1.65
N LYS A 6 -25.29 -12.30 2.29
CA LYS A 6 -26.64 -12.74 1.94
C LYS A 6 -26.84 -12.48 0.45
N GLY A 7 -26.89 -13.54 -0.33
CA GLY A 7 -27.51 -13.52 -1.66
C GLY A 7 -28.96 -13.13 -1.48
N SER A 8 -29.25 -11.83 -1.52
CA SER A 8 -30.61 -11.34 -1.56
C SER A 8 -31.14 -11.62 -2.95
N SER A 9 -31.79 -12.77 -3.11
CA SER A 9 -33.00 -13.00 -3.91
C SER A 9 -33.31 -11.91 -4.96
N ILE A 10 -32.52 -11.81 -6.03
CA ILE A 10 -32.90 -11.04 -7.23
C ILE A 10 -33.66 -11.94 -8.22
N GLU A 11 -33.59 -13.27 -8.08
CA GLU A 11 -34.20 -14.21 -9.03
C GLU A 11 -35.72 -14.41 -8.86
N SER A 12 -36.36 -13.83 -7.84
CA SER A 12 -37.78 -14.08 -7.54
C SER A 12 -38.73 -12.93 -7.91
N LYS A 13 -38.30 -11.98 -8.75
CA LYS A 13 -39.15 -10.87 -9.22
C LYS A 13 -39.18 -10.72 -10.74
N VAL A 14 -39.18 -11.84 -11.47
CA VAL A 14 -39.92 -11.86 -12.74
C VAL A 14 -41.38 -12.10 -12.35
N GLN A 15 -42.02 -11.05 -11.83
CA GLN A 15 -43.48 -11.03 -11.75
C GLN A 15 -43.99 -11.39 -13.14
N ASN A 16 -44.96 -12.29 -13.19
CA ASN A 16 -45.79 -12.52 -14.36
C ASN A 16 -46.38 -11.19 -14.79
N VAL A 17 -45.67 -10.43 -15.63
CA VAL A 17 -46.18 -9.26 -16.32
C VAL A 17 -47.08 -9.84 -17.39
N THR A 18 -48.32 -10.12 -17.03
CA THR A 18 -49.41 -10.27 -18.00
C THR A 18 -49.32 -9.06 -18.92
N PRO A 19 -49.08 -9.23 -20.23
CA PRO A 19 -48.94 -8.11 -21.13
C PRO A 19 -50.35 -7.70 -21.53
N THR A 20 -51.08 -7.06 -20.63
CA THR A 20 -52.30 -6.36 -21.04
C THR A 20 -52.02 -4.88 -21.04
N LEU A 21 -50.94 -4.52 -21.74
CA LEU A 21 -50.88 -3.22 -22.39
C LEU A 21 -52.21 -3.08 -23.15
N PRO A 22 -53.04 -2.06 -22.84
CA PRO A 22 -54.43 -2.00 -23.29
C PRO A 22 -54.56 -2.11 -24.81
N HIS A 23 -53.55 -1.63 -25.54
CA HIS A 23 -53.48 -1.73 -27.00
C HIS A 23 -53.36 -3.16 -27.54
N LEU A 24 -52.81 -4.12 -26.77
CA LEU A 24 -52.73 -5.54 -27.16
C LEU A 24 -54.06 -6.27 -26.95
N VAL A 25 -54.79 -5.91 -25.89
CA VAL A 25 -56.16 -6.39 -25.66
C VAL A 25 -57.07 -5.87 -26.78
N ASP A 26 -56.95 -4.59 -27.12
CA ASP A 26 -57.66 -3.97 -28.24
C ASP A 26 -57.30 -4.63 -29.59
N LEU A 27 -56.03 -4.98 -29.79
CA LEU A 27 -55.58 -5.68 -31.00
C LEU A 27 -56.24 -7.06 -31.12
N SER A 28 -56.27 -7.84 -30.03
CA SER A 28 -56.90 -9.15 -30.00
C SER A 28 -58.41 -9.07 -30.26
N ALA A 29 -59.08 -8.08 -29.67
CA ALA A 29 -60.50 -7.81 -29.88
C ALA A 29 -60.79 -7.45 -31.36
N LYS A 30 -59.95 -6.61 -31.98
CA LYS A 30 -60.11 -6.27 -33.41
C LYS A 30 -59.85 -7.47 -34.32
N CYS A 31 -58.88 -8.33 -34.01
CA CYS A 31 -58.64 -9.56 -34.76
C CYS A 31 -59.81 -10.55 -34.67
N THR A 32 -60.45 -10.68 -33.50
CA THR A 32 -61.65 -11.53 -33.35
C THR A 32 -62.84 -10.97 -34.11
N LEU A 33 -63.05 -9.65 -34.09
CA LEU A 33 -64.08 -8.98 -34.89
C LEU A 33 -63.87 -9.15 -36.40
N ILE A 34 -62.63 -8.99 -36.89
CA ILE A 34 -62.28 -9.22 -38.30
C ILE A 34 -62.59 -10.67 -38.71
N LYS A 35 -62.26 -11.64 -37.85
CA LYS A 35 -62.59 -13.06 -38.08
C LYS A 35 -64.09 -13.29 -38.17
N GLN A 36 -64.87 -12.70 -37.25
CA GLN A 36 -66.34 -12.80 -37.25
C GLN A 36 -66.94 -12.21 -38.54
N LEU A 37 -66.58 -10.97 -38.88
CA LEU A 37 -67.08 -10.29 -40.09
C LEU A 37 -66.71 -11.04 -41.38
N THR A 38 -65.51 -11.62 -41.44
CA THR A 38 -65.06 -12.40 -42.60
C THR A 38 -65.79 -13.74 -42.71
N SER A 39 -66.07 -14.41 -41.57
CA SER A 39 -66.88 -15.63 -41.54
C SER A 39 -68.33 -15.39 -41.96
N GLU A 40 -68.91 -14.25 -41.58
CA GLU A 40 -70.26 -13.84 -42.01
C GLU A 40 -70.33 -13.54 -43.52
N ILE A 41 -69.30 -12.88 -44.06
CA ILE A 41 -69.16 -12.63 -45.51
C ILE A 41 -69.08 -13.97 -46.27
N LEU A 42 -68.25 -14.91 -45.82
CA LEU A 42 -68.09 -16.24 -46.42
C LEU A 42 -69.40 -17.03 -46.42
N GLN A 43 -70.10 -17.09 -45.29
CA GLN A 43 -71.38 -17.80 -45.20
C GLN A 43 -72.48 -17.16 -46.08
N LYS A 44 -72.48 -15.84 -46.24
CA LYS A 44 -73.40 -15.13 -47.14
C LYS A 44 -73.06 -15.37 -48.62
N ALA A 45 -71.78 -15.50 -48.96
CA ALA A 45 -71.34 -15.84 -50.31
C ALA A 45 -71.69 -17.29 -50.70
N GLU A 46 -71.62 -18.23 -49.75
CA GLU A 46 -71.99 -19.63 -49.98
C GLU A 46 -73.52 -19.82 -50.15
N LYS A 47 -74.35 -18.97 -49.53
CA LYS A 47 -75.81 -19.08 -49.58
C LYS A 47 -76.49 -18.32 -50.74
N ASN A 48 -75.86 -17.30 -51.32
CA ASN A 48 -76.45 -16.47 -52.38
C ASN A 48 -75.57 -16.45 -53.65
N GLN A 49 -76.11 -16.96 -54.78
CA GLN A 49 -75.41 -16.93 -56.09
C GLN A 49 -75.21 -15.50 -56.66
N ASN A 50 -75.95 -14.49 -56.18
CA ASN A 50 -75.80 -13.08 -56.57
C ASN A 50 -75.23 -12.21 -55.44
N PHE A 51 -74.05 -12.57 -54.95
CA PHE A 51 -73.33 -11.92 -53.84
C PHE A 51 -72.91 -10.46 -54.09
N SER A 52 -72.82 -10.04 -55.35
CA SER A 52 -72.24 -8.73 -55.72
C SER A 52 -73.19 -7.54 -55.58
N SER A 53 -74.50 -7.75 -55.36
CA SER A 53 -75.52 -6.71 -55.55
C SER A 53 -76.33 -6.37 -54.27
N ASP A 54 -76.02 -6.97 -53.13
CA ASP A 54 -76.74 -6.76 -51.86
C ASP A 54 -76.13 -5.56 -51.08
N PRO A 55 -76.90 -4.47 -50.82
CA PRO A 55 -76.46 -3.32 -50.02
C PRO A 55 -75.96 -3.70 -48.62
N SER A 56 -76.40 -4.83 -48.08
CA SER A 56 -75.97 -5.35 -46.78
C SER A 56 -74.52 -5.82 -46.78
N THR A 57 -73.94 -6.15 -47.95
CA THR A 57 -72.53 -6.59 -48.07
C THR A 57 -71.56 -5.42 -48.05
N ASP A 58 -71.96 -4.25 -48.57
CA ASP A 58 -71.10 -3.06 -48.59
C ASP A 58 -70.91 -2.44 -47.19
N GLY A 59 -71.92 -2.55 -46.32
CA GLY A 59 -71.78 -2.20 -44.91
C GLY A 59 -70.71 -3.04 -44.18
N ILE A 60 -70.70 -4.36 -44.42
CA ILE A 60 -69.73 -5.27 -43.79
C ILE A 60 -68.32 -5.05 -44.36
N LYS A 61 -68.20 -4.81 -45.68
CA LYS A 61 -66.90 -4.45 -46.31
C LYS A 61 -66.33 -3.15 -45.74
N SER A 62 -67.17 -2.13 -45.54
CA SER A 62 -66.77 -0.85 -44.93
C SER A 62 -66.31 -1.03 -43.48
N GLN A 63 -67.05 -1.83 -42.70
CA GLN A 63 -66.69 -2.15 -41.30
C GLN A 63 -65.39 -2.97 -41.20
N LEU A 64 -65.14 -3.86 -42.15
CA LEU A 64 -63.90 -4.63 -42.27
C LEU A 64 -62.71 -3.69 -42.60
N ALA A 65 -62.87 -2.80 -43.58
CA ALA A 65 -61.85 -1.82 -43.94
C ALA A 65 -61.50 -0.90 -42.75
N SER A 66 -62.50 -0.40 -42.03
CA SER A 66 -62.31 0.40 -40.80
C SER A 66 -61.56 -0.38 -39.72
N SER A 67 -61.90 -1.66 -39.53
CA SER A 67 -61.22 -2.54 -38.57
C SER A 67 -59.74 -2.76 -38.92
N PHE A 68 -59.40 -2.90 -40.21
CA PHE A 68 -58.00 -3.00 -40.67
C PHE A 68 -57.19 -1.70 -40.48
N ILE A 69 -57.82 -0.54 -40.69
CA ILE A 69 -57.17 0.76 -40.43
C ILE A 69 -56.86 0.90 -38.94
N GLN A 70 -57.82 0.55 -38.07
CA GLN A 70 -57.64 0.55 -36.63
C GLN A 70 -56.55 -0.44 -36.19
N LEU A 71 -56.48 -1.63 -36.79
CA LEU A 71 -55.42 -2.62 -36.53
C LEU A 71 -54.02 -2.06 -36.87
N ARG A 72 -53.87 -1.40 -38.02
CA ARG A 72 -52.60 -0.74 -38.40
C ARG A 72 -52.21 0.37 -37.43
N SER A 73 -53.19 1.16 -36.98
CA SER A 73 -52.97 2.22 -35.99
C SER A 73 -52.49 1.64 -34.64
N LEU A 74 -53.14 0.59 -34.15
CA LEU A 74 -52.74 -0.12 -32.93
C LEU A 74 -51.34 -0.74 -33.03
N ASN A 75 -51.00 -1.34 -34.18
CA ASN A 75 -49.66 -1.87 -34.43
C ASN A 75 -48.59 -0.77 -34.40
N ARG A 76 -48.87 0.39 -35.02
CA ARG A 76 -47.98 1.55 -34.97
C ARG A 76 -47.81 2.05 -33.54
N LYS A 77 -48.89 2.17 -32.77
CA LYS A 77 -48.86 2.57 -31.36
C LYS A 77 -48.00 1.63 -30.51
N SER A 78 -48.19 0.32 -30.68
CA SER A 78 -47.40 -0.71 -29.98
C SER A 78 -45.90 -0.62 -30.30
N ASN A 79 -45.56 -0.43 -31.57
CA ASN A 79 -44.16 -0.27 -31.99
C ASN A 79 -43.51 1.00 -31.44
N LEU A 80 -44.26 2.11 -31.37
CA LEU A 80 -43.79 3.35 -30.76
C LEU A 80 -43.54 3.19 -29.27
N GLU A 81 -44.47 2.56 -28.54
CA GLU A 81 -44.35 2.32 -27.10
C GLU A 81 -43.17 1.39 -26.79
N LYS A 82 -43.01 0.31 -27.57
CA LYS A 82 -41.84 -0.57 -27.51
C LYS A 82 -40.54 0.21 -27.71
N ASN A 83 -40.47 1.07 -28.71
CA ASN A 83 -39.28 1.86 -28.98
C ASN A 83 -39.02 2.86 -27.85
N SER A 84 -40.06 3.52 -27.34
CA SER A 84 -39.96 4.43 -26.19
C SER A 84 -39.41 3.71 -24.95
N GLY A 85 -39.92 2.52 -24.62
CA GLY A 85 -39.42 1.71 -23.52
C GLY A 85 -37.95 1.27 -23.70
N LYS A 86 -37.56 0.93 -24.94
CA LYS A 86 -36.16 0.64 -25.27
C LYS A 86 -35.26 1.86 -25.04
N PHE A 87 -35.67 3.04 -25.51
CA PHE A 87 -34.91 4.28 -25.32
C PHE A 87 -34.78 4.64 -23.84
N ALA A 88 -35.87 4.61 -23.08
CA ALA A 88 -35.85 4.89 -21.63
C ALA A 88 -34.92 3.94 -20.86
N THR A 89 -34.97 2.64 -21.20
CA THR A 89 -34.09 1.63 -20.58
C THR A 89 -32.62 1.84 -20.97
N GLN A 90 -32.36 2.19 -22.23
CA GLN A 90 -31.01 2.49 -22.71
C GLN A 90 -30.44 3.74 -22.03
N GLU A 91 -31.23 4.79 -21.88
CA GLU A 91 -30.83 6.02 -21.19
C GLU A 91 -30.50 5.76 -19.72
N ALA A 92 -31.37 5.02 -19.01
CA ALA A 92 -31.13 4.63 -17.62
C ALA A 92 -29.85 3.78 -17.49
N LYS A 93 -29.60 2.86 -18.44
CA LYS A 93 -28.37 2.06 -18.48
C LYS A 93 -27.13 2.95 -18.68
N LEU A 94 -27.15 3.88 -19.63
CA LEU A 94 -26.02 4.79 -19.87
C LEU A 94 -25.74 5.69 -18.67
N ALA A 95 -26.78 6.17 -17.99
CA ALA A 95 -26.64 6.92 -16.75
C ALA A 95 -25.99 6.09 -15.64
N MET A 96 -26.41 4.83 -15.47
CA MET A 96 -25.79 3.89 -14.54
C MET A 96 -24.31 3.65 -14.88
N ASP A 97 -24.00 3.38 -16.14
CA ASP A 97 -22.62 3.11 -16.60
C ASP A 97 -21.70 4.30 -16.33
N LYS A 98 -22.20 5.54 -16.53
CA LYS A 98 -21.46 6.77 -16.19
C LYS A 98 -21.14 6.87 -14.70
N ILE A 99 -22.11 6.59 -13.83
CA ILE A 99 -21.91 6.62 -12.38
C ILE A 99 -20.95 5.50 -11.95
N HIS A 100 -21.06 4.33 -12.56
CA HIS A 100 -20.18 3.19 -12.29
C HIS A 100 -18.72 3.52 -12.63
N LEU A 101 -18.47 4.22 -13.75
CA LEU A 101 -17.15 4.70 -14.11
C LEU A 101 -16.59 5.67 -13.07
N GLN A 102 -17.39 6.66 -12.62
CA GLN A 102 -16.98 7.59 -11.57
C GLN A 102 -16.66 6.87 -10.25
N LEU A 103 -17.43 5.84 -9.89
CA LEU A 103 -17.16 5.01 -8.72
C LEU A 103 -15.82 4.27 -8.87
N GLN A 104 -15.50 3.76 -10.06
CA GLN A 104 -14.23 3.10 -10.33
C GLN A 104 -13.04 4.06 -10.17
N ASP A 105 -13.15 5.29 -10.67
CA ASP A 105 -12.13 6.34 -10.50
C ASP A 105 -11.89 6.67 -9.02
N LEU A 106 -12.97 6.82 -8.24
CA LEU A 106 -12.88 7.06 -6.80
C LEU A 106 -12.26 5.87 -6.04
N ASN A 107 -12.61 4.64 -6.41
CA ASN A 107 -12.01 3.45 -5.83
C ASN A 107 -10.52 3.33 -6.15
N TYR A 108 -10.13 3.68 -7.37
CA TYR A 108 -8.73 3.76 -7.76
C TYR A 108 -7.99 4.78 -6.88
N MET A 109 -8.53 6.00 -6.75
CA MET A 109 -7.92 7.05 -5.94
C MET A 109 -7.81 6.64 -4.46
N LYS A 110 -8.87 6.05 -3.89
CA LYS A 110 -8.85 5.51 -2.54
C LYS A 110 -7.73 4.49 -2.35
N ASN A 111 -7.60 3.52 -3.25
CA ASN A 111 -6.58 2.48 -3.17
C ASN A 111 -5.17 3.07 -3.34
N TYR A 112 -5.01 4.04 -4.25
CA TYR A 112 -3.76 4.78 -4.41
C TYR A 112 -3.36 5.50 -3.12
N LEU A 113 -4.26 6.31 -2.54
CA LEU A 113 -4.00 7.01 -1.28
C LEU A 113 -3.71 6.04 -0.13
N GLN A 114 -4.41 4.91 -0.05
CA GLN A 114 -4.13 3.89 0.96
C GLN A 114 -2.72 3.29 0.81
N ARG A 115 -2.26 3.06 -0.44
CA ARG A 115 -0.88 2.60 -0.70
C ARG A 115 0.14 3.64 -0.28
N GLU A 116 -0.07 4.92 -0.64
CA GLU A 116 0.83 6.00 -0.23
C GLU A 116 0.84 6.19 1.28
N ILE A 117 -0.30 6.10 1.97
CA ILE A 117 -0.34 6.14 3.44
C ILE A 117 0.45 4.97 4.04
N ARG A 118 0.33 3.75 3.49
CA ARG A 118 1.13 2.60 3.95
C ARG A 118 2.62 2.84 3.73
N LYS A 119 3.01 3.37 2.57
CA LYS A 119 4.40 3.73 2.25
C LYS A 119 4.95 4.75 3.24
N CYS A 120 4.22 5.83 3.50
CA CYS A 120 4.59 6.85 4.49
C CYS A 120 4.66 6.28 5.92
N ARG A 121 3.75 5.37 6.30
CA ARG A 121 3.78 4.70 7.61
C ARG A 121 4.90 3.68 7.76
N SER A 122 5.32 3.06 6.65
CA SER A 122 6.43 2.10 6.62
C SER A 122 7.80 2.77 6.72
N PHE A 123 7.85 4.11 6.59
CA PHE A 123 9.08 4.86 6.75
C PHE A 123 9.65 4.66 8.15
N ARG A 124 10.77 3.94 8.23
CA ARG A 124 11.53 3.71 9.44
C ARG A 124 12.75 4.63 9.41
N SER A 125 12.78 5.62 10.29
CA SER A 125 13.95 6.49 10.40
C SER A 125 15.12 5.78 11.09
N ILE A 126 16.34 6.16 10.73
CA ILE A 126 17.61 5.54 11.20
C ILE A 126 17.69 5.55 12.73
N TYR A 127 17.18 6.61 13.39
CA TYR A 127 17.24 6.74 14.85
C TYR A 127 16.52 5.60 15.60
N GLN A 128 15.54 4.94 14.97
CA GLN A 128 14.81 3.83 15.61
C GLN A 128 15.64 2.56 15.77
N LYS A 129 16.83 2.49 15.14
CA LYS A 129 17.79 1.38 15.31
C LYS A 129 18.92 1.73 16.28
N VAL A 130 19.03 2.99 16.69
CA VAL A 130 20.11 3.44 17.57
C VAL A 130 19.78 2.98 18.99
N PRO A 131 20.67 2.22 19.66
CA PRO A 131 20.51 1.94 21.07
C PRO A 131 20.65 3.26 21.84
N LEU A 132 19.59 3.64 22.55
CA LEU A 132 19.52 4.86 23.35
C LEU A 132 19.47 4.46 24.82
N LEU A 133 20.09 5.26 25.69
CA LEU A 133 19.92 5.16 27.14
C LEU A 133 18.44 5.18 27.52
N SER A 134 18.10 4.47 28.60
CA SER A 134 16.74 4.49 29.14
C SER A 134 16.35 5.92 29.56
N GLU A 135 15.04 6.20 29.62
CA GLU A 135 14.58 7.54 29.99
C GLU A 135 14.99 7.95 31.41
N GLU A 136 15.14 6.98 32.31
CA GLU A 136 15.56 7.20 33.69
C GLU A 136 17.05 7.51 33.79
N GLU A 137 17.90 6.78 33.06
CA GLU A 137 19.34 7.04 33.01
C GLU A 137 19.64 8.36 32.31
N PHE A 138 18.90 8.68 31.24
CA PHE A 138 19.01 9.98 30.58
C PHE A 138 18.70 11.13 31.55
N LEU A 139 17.60 11.06 32.30
CA LEU A 139 17.26 12.13 33.26
C LEU A 139 18.27 12.26 34.41
N LYS A 140 19.02 11.21 34.73
CA LYS A 140 20.06 11.23 35.78
C LYS A 140 21.39 11.79 35.28
N ASN A 141 21.73 11.52 34.02
CA ASN A 141 23.06 11.80 33.46
C ASN A 141 23.10 13.02 32.54
N ALA A 142 21.95 13.46 32.01
CA ALA A 142 21.88 14.61 31.13
C ALA A 142 22.00 15.93 31.91
N SER A 143 22.61 16.92 31.27
CA SER A 143 22.68 18.29 31.77
C SER A 143 21.31 18.97 31.80
N ASP A 144 21.13 19.92 32.70
CA ASP A 144 19.87 20.67 32.87
C ASP A 144 19.45 21.41 31.59
N GLU A 145 20.43 21.86 30.78
CA GLU A 145 20.20 22.49 29.47
C GLU A 145 19.54 21.54 28.46
N LEU A 146 19.93 20.26 28.45
CA LEU A 146 19.32 19.23 27.59
C LEU A 146 18.00 18.68 28.16
N THR A 147 17.67 18.99 29.40
CA THR A 147 16.44 18.54 30.07
C THR A 147 15.35 19.63 30.09
N ALA A 148 15.65 20.80 29.50
CA ALA A 148 14.72 21.92 29.43
C ALA A 148 13.37 21.51 28.80
N GLN A 149 12.28 21.77 29.52
CA GLN A 149 10.94 21.42 29.06
C GLN A 149 10.42 22.45 28.04
N LEU A 150 9.66 21.96 27.05
CA LEU A 150 8.97 22.80 26.07
C LEU A 150 7.97 23.75 26.77
N PRO A 151 7.65 24.94 26.22
CA PRO A 151 6.74 25.90 26.85
C PRO A 151 5.36 25.31 27.19
N LYS A 152 4.74 25.84 28.27
CA LYS A 152 3.41 25.47 28.78
C LYS A 152 2.32 25.76 27.74
N GLY A 153 2.13 24.84 26.81
CA GLY A 153 1.21 24.97 25.67
C GLY A 153 1.44 23.93 24.56
N ALA A 154 2.57 23.23 24.60
CA ALA A 154 2.86 22.14 23.67
C ALA A 154 1.94 20.93 23.86
N THR A 155 1.48 20.34 22.76
CA THR A 155 0.71 19.09 22.79
C THR A 155 1.58 17.94 23.30
N LYS A 156 0.99 16.94 23.97
CA LYS A 156 1.69 15.72 24.45
C LYS A 156 2.60 15.08 23.39
N ARG A 157 2.16 15.03 22.13
CA ARG A 157 2.94 14.50 21.00
C ARG A 157 4.21 15.32 20.70
N GLN A 158 4.11 16.64 20.78
CA GLN A 158 5.25 17.55 20.57
C GLN A 158 6.26 17.42 21.71
N GLN A 159 5.78 17.29 22.95
CA GLN A 159 6.63 17.06 24.12
C GLN A 159 7.40 15.73 24.00
N GLN A 160 6.71 14.64 23.61
CA GLN A 160 7.36 13.34 23.38
C GLN A 160 8.42 13.41 22.25
N HIS A 161 8.09 14.08 21.14
CA HIS A 161 9.04 14.26 20.05
C HIS A 161 10.26 15.07 20.50
N HIS A 162 10.05 16.16 21.23
CA HIS A 162 11.12 16.99 21.75
C HIS A 162 12.04 16.21 22.70
N ARG A 163 11.45 15.42 23.62
CA ARG A 163 12.23 14.55 24.51
C ARG A 163 13.07 13.54 23.76
N MET A 164 12.54 12.96 22.67
CA MET A 164 13.31 12.06 21.80
C MET A 164 14.50 12.79 21.14
N LEU A 165 14.31 14.04 20.69
CA LEU A 165 15.40 14.84 20.11
C LEU A 165 16.49 15.14 21.13
N GLN A 166 16.12 15.50 22.37
CA GLN A 166 17.08 15.72 23.46
C GLN A 166 17.89 14.47 23.76
N ARG A 167 17.24 13.30 23.85
CA ARG A 167 17.92 12.01 24.04
C ARG A 167 18.91 11.70 22.93
N LEU A 168 18.55 11.98 21.67
CA LEU A 168 19.44 11.78 20.52
C LEU A 168 20.64 12.74 20.54
N ASN A 169 20.44 13.99 20.96
CA ASN A 169 21.52 14.96 21.08
C ASN A 169 22.51 14.57 22.19
N HIS A 170 22.02 14.13 23.35
CA HIS A 170 22.86 13.62 24.42
C HIS A 170 23.70 12.41 23.99
N GLU A 171 23.07 11.42 23.33
CA GLU A 171 23.79 10.26 22.80
C GLU A 171 24.87 10.66 21.79
N LYS A 172 24.60 11.67 20.95
CA LYS A 172 25.57 12.20 20.01
C LYS A 172 26.76 12.83 20.74
N GLU A 173 26.52 13.67 21.75
CA GLU A 173 27.57 14.31 22.54
C GLU A 173 28.43 13.28 23.28
N GLU A 174 27.81 12.29 23.92
CA GLU A 174 28.52 11.20 24.59
C GLU A 174 29.34 10.36 23.61
N ARG A 175 28.83 10.05 22.41
CA ARG A 175 29.63 9.34 21.39
C ARG A 175 30.82 10.15 20.90
N LEU A 176 30.66 11.46 20.70
CA LEU A 176 31.78 12.33 20.32
C LEU A 176 32.85 12.38 21.44
N ARG A 177 32.42 12.52 22.70
CA ARG A 177 33.29 12.47 23.86
C ARG A 177 34.04 11.14 23.95
N LEU A 178 33.35 10.01 23.81
CA LEU A 178 33.96 8.68 23.84
C LEU A 178 34.94 8.47 22.69
N GLN A 179 34.63 8.98 21.49
CA GLN A 179 35.52 8.93 20.33
C GLN A 179 36.81 9.72 20.58
N GLU A 180 36.72 10.90 21.20
CA GLU A 180 37.88 11.71 21.59
C GLU A 180 38.73 11.01 22.65
N VAL A 181 38.09 10.43 23.67
CA VAL A 181 38.78 9.63 24.69
C VAL A 181 39.51 8.43 24.08
N LEU A 182 38.87 7.71 23.15
CA LEU A 182 39.49 6.61 22.42
C LEU A 182 40.71 7.11 21.65
N HIS A 183 40.56 8.19 20.88
CA HIS A 183 41.66 8.78 20.10
C HIS A 183 42.86 9.13 20.99
N ASN A 184 42.62 9.79 22.12
CA ASN A 184 43.66 10.16 23.08
C ASN A 184 44.33 8.93 23.72
N LYS A 185 43.55 7.90 24.09
CA LYS A 185 44.10 6.64 24.61
C LYS A 185 44.93 5.89 23.56
N LEU A 186 44.50 5.90 22.30
CA LEU A 186 45.22 5.26 21.20
C LEU A 186 46.54 5.98 20.91
N LYS A 187 46.51 7.32 20.86
CA LYS A 187 47.72 8.14 20.76
C LYS A 187 48.69 7.84 21.91
N ARG A 188 48.20 7.82 23.15
CA ARG A 188 49.03 7.49 24.32
C ARG A 188 49.62 6.09 24.25
N LYS A 189 48.84 5.12 23.77
CA LYS A 189 49.31 3.74 23.56
C LYS A 189 50.44 3.69 22.52
N MET A 190 50.35 4.47 21.43
CA MET A 190 51.41 4.56 20.44
C MET A 190 52.68 5.17 21.03
N GLU A 191 52.57 6.32 21.71
CA GLU A 191 53.72 6.98 22.37
C GLU A 191 54.44 6.05 23.38
N LEU A 192 53.68 5.31 24.18
CA LEU A 192 54.24 4.33 25.12
C LEU A 192 54.85 3.14 24.40
N GLY A 193 54.28 2.72 23.27
CA GLY A 193 54.84 1.69 22.39
C GLY A 193 56.21 2.08 21.85
N ASP A 194 56.32 3.30 21.31
CA ASP A 194 57.58 3.84 20.78
C ASP A 194 58.63 4.03 21.89
N SER A 195 58.22 4.54 23.05
CA SER A 195 59.10 4.66 24.22
C SER A 195 59.62 3.30 24.69
N ASN A 196 58.78 2.28 24.73
CA ASN A 196 59.20 0.92 25.08
C ASN A 196 60.15 0.32 24.04
N LEU A 197 59.91 0.56 22.75
CA LEU A 197 60.78 0.10 21.67
C LEU A 197 62.17 0.78 21.75
N ALA A 198 62.20 2.09 21.97
CA ALA A 198 63.45 2.83 22.18
C ALA A 198 64.23 2.34 23.41
N LYS A 199 63.54 2.10 24.54
CA LYS A 199 64.16 1.52 25.75
C LYS A 199 64.70 0.12 25.51
N LYS A 200 63.97 -0.74 24.79
CA LYS A 200 64.43 -2.08 24.41
C LYS A 200 65.69 -2.00 23.54
N SER A 201 65.69 -1.16 22.51
CA SER A 201 66.87 -0.94 21.67
C SER A 201 68.08 -0.43 22.47
N LYS A 202 67.86 0.48 23.43
CA LYS A 202 68.92 0.94 24.33
C LYS A 202 69.44 -0.17 25.26
N ILE A 203 68.56 -1.01 25.80
CA ILE A 203 68.97 -2.18 26.60
C ILE A 203 69.76 -3.17 25.74
N GLU A 204 69.34 -3.43 24.52
CA GLU A 204 70.06 -4.29 23.57
C GLU A 204 71.44 -3.70 23.22
N GLN A 205 71.55 -2.38 23.06
CA GLN A 205 72.83 -1.71 22.86
C GLN A 205 73.75 -1.86 24.08
N VAL A 206 73.26 -1.57 25.28
CA VAL A 206 74.03 -1.72 26.52
C VAL A 206 74.46 -3.18 26.71
N HIS A 207 73.59 -4.14 26.39
CA HIS A 207 73.95 -5.56 26.43
C HIS A 207 75.09 -5.88 25.46
N LYS A 208 75.08 -5.33 24.24
CA LYS A 208 76.19 -5.52 23.28
C LYS A 208 77.49 -4.90 23.80
N GLU A 209 77.43 -3.70 24.35
CA GLU A 209 78.59 -3.02 24.96
C GLU A 209 79.15 -3.78 26.17
N PHE A 210 78.28 -4.37 26.98
CA PHE A 210 78.67 -5.22 28.10
C PHE A 210 79.31 -6.54 27.63
N GLU A 211 78.77 -7.17 26.60
CA GLU A 211 79.38 -8.35 25.97
C GLU A 211 80.77 -8.06 25.39
N THR A 212 80.96 -6.88 24.77
CA THR A 212 82.29 -6.46 24.32
C THR A 212 83.23 -6.20 25.49
N PHE A 213 82.77 -5.51 26.54
CA PHE A 213 83.56 -5.29 27.74
C PHE A 213 83.97 -6.61 28.42
N LEU A 214 83.06 -7.57 28.54
CA LEU A 214 83.37 -8.90 29.06
C LEU A 214 84.45 -9.59 28.22
N LYS A 215 84.35 -9.54 26.88
CA LYS A 215 85.36 -10.11 25.98
C LYS A 215 86.74 -9.45 26.15
N GLU A 216 86.77 -8.14 26.30
CA GLU A 216 87.99 -7.37 26.56
C GLU A 216 88.57 -7.61 27.97
N ALA A 217 87.72 -7.91 28.95
CA ALA A 217 88.14 -8.20 30.32
C ALA A 217 88.66 -9.65 30.49
N ILE A 218 88.33 -10.59 29.59
CA ILE A 218 88.87 -11.97 29.60
C ILE A 218 90.41 -12.01 29.66
N PRO A 219 91.18 -11.30 28.81
CA PRO A 219 92.64 -11.31 28.88
C PRO A 219 93.17 -10.72 30.19
N LEU A 220 92.59 -9.63 30.71
CA LEU A 220 92.96 -9.06 32.02
C LEU A 220 92.75 -10.05 33.16
N LYS A 221 91.61 -10.75 33.15
CA LYS A 221 91.31 -11.82 34.11
C LYS A 221 92.29 -12.98 33.99
N LYS A 222 92.67 -13.38 32.78
CA LYS A 222 93.67 -14.42 32.57
C LYS A 222 95.04 -14.01 33.13
N LEU A 223 95.46 -12.76 32.92
CA LEU A 223 96.72 -12.23 33.44
C LEU A 223 96.76 -12.22 34.97
N LEU A 224 95.69 -11.74 35.61
CA LEU A 224 95.57 -11.73 37.08
C LEU A 224 95.56 -13.15 37.67
N VAL A 225 94.92 -14.12 37.00
CA VAL A 225 94.91 -15.53 37.43
C VAL A 225 96.29 -16.18 37.24
N THR A 226 97.06 -15.79 36.22
CA THR A 226 98.44 -16.27 36.06
C THR A 226 99.40 -15.65 37.07
N GLU A 227 99.24 -14.37 37.43
CA GLU A 227 100.03 -13.72 38.49
C GLU A 227 99.74 -14.34 39.88
N GLU A 228 98.48 -14.70 40.19
CA GLU A 228 98.15 -15.43 41.42
C GLU A 228 98.72 -16.87 41.46
N ALA A 229 98.98 -17.47 40.30
CA ALA A 229 99.65 -18.77 40.20
C ALA A 229 101.18 -18.65 40.29
N GLU A 230 101.78 -17.60 39.73
CA GLU A 230 103.21 -17.30 39.84
C GLU A 230 103.60 -16.89 41.27
N ILE A 231 102.79 -16.08 41.96
CA ILE A 231 103.00 -15.72 43.37
C ILE A 231 102.94 -16.95 44.30
N LYS A 232 102.13 -17.97 43.97
CA LYS A 232 102.10 -19.25 44.71
C LYS A 232 103.29 -20.15 44.41
N MET A 233 103.94 -20.03 43.25
CA MET A 233 105.15 -20.81 42.93
C MET A 233 106.45 -20.14 43.40
N GLU A 234 106.46 -18.82 43.65
CA GLU A 234 107.61 -18.14 44.26
C GLU A 234 107.61 -18.19 45.80
N THR A 235 106.54 -18.71 46.42
CA THR A 235 106.39 -18.81 47.89
C THR A 235 106.45 -20.23 48.46
N GLU A 236 106.82 -21.23 47.65
CA GLU A 236 107.20 -22.60 48.07
C GLU A 236 108.69 -22.87 47.81
#